data_AF-A0A3A9A5M6-F1
#
_entry.id   AF-A0A3A9A5M6-F1
#
_cell.length_a   1.000
_cell.length_b   1.000
_cell.length_c   1.000
_cell.angle_alpha   90.00
_cell.angle_beta   90.00
_cell.angle_gamma   90.00
#
_symmetry.space_group_name_H-M   'P 1'
#
loop_
_entity.id
_entity.type
_entity.pdbx_description
1 polymer ?
#
loop_
_entity_poly.entity_id
_entity_poly.type
_entity_poly.pdbx_seq_one_letter_code
_entity_poly.pdbx_strand_id
1 'polypeptide(L)' 'MSNVIVKENETLDSALRRFKRSCAKAGIQQEIRKREHYEKPSVRRKKKSEAARKRKYN' A
#
# COMPACT_ATOMS: atom_id res chain seq x y z
N MET A 1 1.05 6.79 -7.78
CA MET A 1 0.06 7.78 -7.32
C MET A 1 -1.33 7.26 -7.65
N SER A 2 -2.30 7.48 -6.76
CA SER A 2 -3.69 7.02 -6.92
C SER A 2 -4.62 8.22 -7.13
N ASN A 3 -5.12 8.40 -8.35
CA ASN A 3 -6.12 9.43 -8.64
C ASN A 3 -7.53 8.84 -8.54
N VAL A 4 -8.43 9.53 -7.84
CA VAL A 4 -9.86 9.17 -7.75
C VAL A 4 -10.66 10.39 -8.20
N ILE A 5 -11.40 10.23 -9.29
CA ILE A 5 -12.31 11.25 -9.81
C ILE A 5 -13.66 11.05 -9.11
N VAL A 6 -14.16 12.10 -8.48
CA VAL A 6 -15.47 12.10 -7.80
C VAL A 6 -16.55 12.32 -8.85
N LYS A 7 -17.59 11.48 -8.85
CA LYS A 7 -18.75 11.66 -9.76
C LYS A 7 -19.81 12.55 -9.09
N GLU A 8 -20.61 13.24 -9.89
CA GLU A 8 -21.61 14.23 -9.44
C GLU A 8 -22.70 13.65 -8.52
N ASN A 9 -22.96 12.33 -8.56
CA ASN A 9 -23.96 11.64 -7.73
C ASN A 9 -23.37 10.86 -6.55
N GLU A 10 -22.16 11.20 -6.08
CA GLU A 10 -21.54 10.51 -4.95
C GLU A 10 -21.52 11.35 -3.67
N THR A 11 -21.74 10.67 -2.53
CA THR A 11 -21.46 11.25 -1.23
C THR A 11 -19.95 11.31 -0.98
N LEU A 12 -19.50 12.37 -0.29
CA LEU A 12 -18.10 12.59 0.05
C LEU A 12 -17.44 11.36 0.71
N ASP A 13 -18.19 10.68 1.59
CA ASP A 13 -17.69 9.51 2.34
C ASP A 13 -17.42 8.30 1.43
N SER A 14 -18.25 8.10 0.39
CA SER A 14 -18.03 7.05 -0.61
C SER A 14 -16.73 7.28 -1.40
N ALA A 15 -16.50 8.53 -1.82
CA ALA A 15 -15.28 8.92 -2.52
C ALA A 15 -14.03 8.72 -1.65
N LEU A 16 -14.09 9.12 -0.36
CA LEU A 16 -13.01 8.91 0.61
C LEU A 16 -12.70 7.44 0.82
N ARG A 17 -13.72 6.58 0.92
CA ARG A 17 -13.53 5.14 1.11
C ARG A 17 -12.85 4.49 -0.11
N ARG A 18 -13.18 4.93 -1.32
CA ARG A 18 -12.52 4.45 -2.55
C ARG A 18 -11.10 4.97 -2.65
N PHE A 19 -10.84 6.22 -2.28
CA PHE A 19 -9.49 6.76 -2.20
C PHE A 19 -8.61 5.98 -1.22
N LYS A 20 -9.09 5.73 0.01
CA LYS A 20 -8.37 4.91 1.00
C LYS A 20 -8.05 3.51 0.47
N ARG A 21 -9.00 2.86 -0.21
CA ARG A 21 -8.76 1.56 -0.87
C ARG A 21 -7.73 1.64 -1.99
N SER A 22 -7.78 2.69 -2.82
CA SER A 22 -6.82 2.91 -3.90
C SER A 22 -5.40 3.12 -3.35
N CYS A 23 -5.24 3.93 -2.31
CA CYS A 23 -3.97 4.14 -1.60
C CYS A 23 -3.44 2.85 -0.97
N ALA A 24 -4.32 2.04 -0.37
CA ALA A 24 -3.96 0.75 0.20
C ALA A 24 -3.51 -0.25 -0.88
N LYS A 25 -4.23 -0.32 -2.01
CA LYS A 25 -3.89 -1.18 -3.15
C LYS A 25 -2.56 -0.75 -3.80
N ALA A 26 -2.32 0.56 -3.90
CA ALA A 26 -1.06 1.10 -4.39
C ALA A 26 0.12 0.88 -3.43
N GLY A 27 -0.12 0.41 -2.19
CA GLY A 27 0.92 0.09 -1.23
C GLY A 27 1.67 1.30 -0.68
N ILE A 28 1.15 2.52 -0.87
CA ILE A 28 1.83 3.79 -0.53
C ILE A 28 2.23 3.81 0.95
N GLN A 29 1.33 3.41 1.85
CA GLN A 29 1.63 3.37 3.29
C GLN A 29 2.72 2.35 3.65
N GLN A 30 2.80 1.22 2.94
CA GLN A 30 3.84 0.22 3.17
C GLN A 30 5.20 0.72 2.66
N GLU A 31 5.18 1.48 1.55
CA GLU A 31 6.38 2.05 0.96
C GLU A 31 6.98 3.16 1.82
N ILE A 32 6.14 4.02 2.41
CA ILE A 32 6.57 5.03 3.38
C ILE A 32 7.31 4.36 4.53
N ARG A 33 6.67 3.37 5.20
CA ARG A 33 7.28 2.64 6.33
C ARG A 33 8.60 1.95 5.98
N LYS A 34 8.71 1.45 4.76
CA LYS A 34 9.93 0.78 4.27
C LYS A 34 11.08 1.77 4.01
N ARG A 35 10.77 3.04 3.74
CA ARG A 35 11.73 4.10 3.42
C ARG A 35 12.04 5.00 4.61
N GLU A 36 11.33 4.87 5.74
CA GLU A 36 11.55 5.65 6.97
C GLU A 36 12.99 5.59 7.47
N HIS A 37 13.66 4.45 7.30
CA HIS A 37 15.05 4.27 7.69
C HIS A 37 15.81 3.45 6.65
N TYR A 38 17.13 3.66 6.59
CA TYR A 38 18.00 2.82 5.76
C TYR A 38 18.00 1.39 6.28
N GLU A 39 17.75 0.46 5.36
CA GLU A 39 17.84 -0.96 5.63
C GLU A 39 18.88 -1.60 4.70
N LYS A 40 19.86 -2.30 5.29
CA LYS A 40 20.93 -2.98 4.55
C LYS A 40 20.32 -3.90 3.48
N PRO A 41 20.91 -4.00 2.26
CA PRO A 41 20.38 -4.82 1.18
C PRO A 41 20.09 -6.27 1.55
N SER A 42 20.91 -6.88 2.43
CA SER A 42 20.71 -8.24 2.93
C SER A 42 19.39 -8.39 3.72
N VAL A 43 19.11 -7.45 4.62
CA VAL A 43 17.89 -7.48 5.44
C VAL A 43 16.65 -7.22 4.58
N ARG A 44 16.74 -6.30 3.61
CA ARG A 44 15.67 -6.08 2.61
C ARG A 44 15.35 -7.35 1.81
N ARG A 45 16.37 -8.12 1.41
CA ARG A 45 16.18 -9.40 0.69
C ARG A 45 15.52 -10.46 1.58
N LYS A 46 15.94 -10.57 2.84
CA LYS A 46 15.35 -11.48 3.84
C LYS A 46 13.87 -11.15 4.11
N LYS A 47 13.53 -9.89 4.37
CA LYS A 47 12.12 -9.47 4.56
C LYS A 47 11.26 -9.74 3.32
N LYS A 48 11.82 -9.58 2.10
CA LYS A 48 11.11 -9.89 0.85
C LYS A 48 10.78 -11.38 0.73
N SER A 49 11.71 -12.27 1.05
CA SER A 49 11.48 -13.72 0.99
C SER A 49 10.50 -14.20 2.06
N GLU A 50 10.58 -13.66 3.28
CA GLU A 50 9.64 -13.93 4.36
C GLU A 50 8.22 -13.48 4.00
N ALA A 51 8.05 -12.28 3.44
CA ALA A 51 6.76 -11.79 2.99
C ALA A 51 6.17 -12.65 1.85
N ALA A 52 6.99 -13.11 0.91
CA ALA A 52 6.57 -14.01 -0.15
C ALA A 52 6.13 -15.38 0.41
N ARG A 53 6.86 -15.91 1.40
CA ARG A 53 6.51 -17.15 2.08
C ARG A 53 5.17 -17.02 2.81
N LYS A 54 4.96 -15.96 3.57
CA LYS A 54 3.69 -15.70 4.27
C LYS A 54 2.49 -15.62 3.32
N ARG A 55 2.66 -15.04 2.12
CA ARG A 55 1.61 -15.00 1.09
C ARG A 55 1.31 -16.35 0.42
N LYS A 56 2.22 -17.32 0.51
CA LYS A 56 2.02 -18.65 -0.08
C LYS A 56 1.13 -19.55 0.79
N TYR A 57 1.13 -19.30 2.10
CA TYR A 57 0.41 -20.12 3.08
C TYR A 57 -0.87 -19.48 3.60
N ASN A 58 -1.13 -18.21 3.26
CA ASN A 58 -2.39 -17.49 3.47
C ASN A 58 -3.15 -17.40 2.15
#